data_AF-A0A2A4XFC4-F1
#
_entry.id   AF-A0A2A4XFC4-F1
#
_cell.length_a   1.000
_cell.length_b   1.000
_cell.length_c   1.000
_cell.angle_alpha   90.00
_cell.angle_beta   90.00
_cell.angle_gamma   90.00
#
_symmetry.space_group_name_H-M   'P 1'
#
loop_
_entity.id
_entity.type
_entity.pdbx_description
1 polymer ?
#
loop_
_entity_poly.entity_id
_entity_poly.type
_entity_poly.pdbx_seq_one_letter_code
_entity_poly.pdbx_strand_id
1 'polypeptide(L)'
;MREDKKSGAQRTQQATRDEEWSDERLKAGLDVLPPEGLPHDYNILLRAYRGMTAELFARFIVFYSDAGHDINVSLKDGSTFLDLVSRHRKSGEYGEILRQAGASGKDS
;
A
#
# COMPACT_ATOMS: atom_id res chain seq x y z
N MET A 1 -0.34 -34.02 18.48
CA MET A 1 0.32 -33.48 17.27
C MET A 1 -0.18 -32.06 17.08
N ARG A 2 0.73 -31.11 16.88
CA ARG A 2 0.40 -29.69 16.66
C ARG A 2 -0.13 -29.54 15.23
N GLU A 3 -1.35 -29.02 15.09
CA GLU A 3 -1.97 -28.73 13.80
C GLU A 3 -1.45 -27.38 13.29
N ASP A 4 -0.48 -27.43 12.39
CA ASP A 4 0.00 -26.28 11.62
C ASP A 4 -1.05 -25.94 10.55
N LYS A 5 -1.88 -24.93 10.83
CA LYS A 5 -2.75 -24.31 9.83
C LYS A 5 -1.95 -23.33 8.99
N LYS A 6 -1.11 -23.83 8.07
CA LYS A 6 -0.64 -23.04 6.93
C LYS A 6 -1.75 -22.97 5.88
N SER A 7 -2.62 -21.97 6.02
CA SER A 7 -3.54 -21.58 4.96
C SER A 7 -2.76 -20.78 3.90
N GLY A 8 -1.91 -21.47 3.14
CA GLY A 8 -1.30 -20.98 1.90
C GLY A 8 -2.24 -21.28 0.74
N ALA A 9 -3.43 -20.68 0.73
CA ALA A 9 -4.40 -20.87 -0.33
C ALA A 9 -4.17 -19.83 -1.45
N GLN A 10 -3.70 -20.32 -2.61
CA GLN A 10 -4.04 -19.84 -3.97
C GLN A 10 -3.47 -18.44 -4.34
N ARG A 11 -2.72 -18.21 -5.43
CA ARG A 11 -2.77 -18.77 -6.79
C ARG A 11 -1.41 -18.62 -7.49
N THR A 12 -0.92 -19.71 -8.07
CA THR A 12 -0.03 -19.68 -9.24
C THR A 12 -0.83 -19.31 -10.49
N GLN A 13 -0.20 -18.53 -11.38
CA GLN A 13 -0.61 -18.12 -12.74
C GLN A 13 -1.68 -17.03 -12.90
N GLN A 14 -1.22 -15.77 -13.07
CA GLN A 14 -1.63 -14.90 -14.19
C GLN A 14 -0.67 -13.71 -14.42
N ALA A 15 0.65 -13.94 -14.37
CA ALA A 15 1.66 -12.91 -14.63
C ALA A 15 1.97 -12.72 -16.13
N THR A 16 0.96 -12.68 -17.00
CA THR A 16 1.15 -12.35 -18.44
C THR A 16 0.87 -10.86 -18.73
N ARG A 17 0.49 -10.07 -17.71
CA ARG A 17 0.49 -8.59 -17.72
C ARG A 17 1.54 -7.96 -16.79
N ASP A 18 2.47 -8.78 -16.28
CA ASP A 18 3.47 -8.44 -15.27
C ASP A 18 4.72 -7.75 -15.85
N GLU A 19 4.90 -7.78 -17.18
CA GLU A 19 6.08 -7.18 -17.86
C GLU A 19 6.16 -5.64 -17.70
N GLU A 20 5.05 -4.97 -17.36
CA GLU A 20 5.07 -3.51 -17.12
C GLU A 20 5.30 -3.13 -15.65
N TRP A 21 5.06 -4.02 -14.68
CA TRP A 21 5.15 -3.74 -13.23
C TRP A 21 5.85 -4.84 -12.44
N SER A 22 7.12 -5.09 -12.78
CA SER A 22 7.98 -6.00 -12.02
C SER A 22 8.20 -5.54 -10.57
N ASP A 23 8.54 -6.47 -9.68
CA ASP A 23 8.83 -6.16 -8.27
C ASP A 23 9.93 -5.10 -8.11
N GLU A 24 10.91 -5.06 -9.02
CA GLU A 24 11.93 -4.01 -9.07
C GLU A 24 11.33 -2.61 -9.29
N ARG A 25 10.34 -2.48 -10.18
CA ARG A 25 9.65 -1.22 -10.44
C ARG A 25 8.78 -0.81 -9.24
N LEU A 26 8.17 -1.77 -8.55
CA LEU A 26 7.47 -1.52 -7.30
C LEU A 26 8.44 -0.98 -6.25
N LYS A 27 9.58 -1.63 -6.04
CA LYS A 27 10.62 -1.17 -5.10
C LYS A 27 11.18 0.20 -5.48
N ALA A 28 11.35 0.49 -6.77
CA ALA A 28 11.77 1.81 -7.25
C ALA A 28 10.74 2.91 -6.90
N GLY A 29 9.48 2.56 -6.65
CA GLY A 29 8.46 3.46 -6.15
C GLY A 29 8.67 3.91 -4.70
N LEU A 30 9.48 3.19 -3.91
CA LEU A 30 9.83 3.53 -2.53
C LEU A 30 10.91 4.61 -2.44
N ASP A 31 11.74 4.75 -3.48
CA ASP A 31 12.85 5.71 -3.52
C ASP A 31 12.42 7.11 -4.03
N VAL A 32 11.12 7.42 -3.97
CA VAL A 32 10.56 8.61 -4.60
C VAL A 32 10.65 9.80 -3.66
N LEU A 33 11.44 10.80 -4.07
CA LEU A 33 11.55 12.06 -3.35
C LEU A 33 10.18 12.75 -3.19
N PRO A 34 9.81 13.16 -1.96
CA PRO A 34 8.58 13.87 -1.73
C PRO A 34 8.70 15.33 -2.18
N PRO A 35 7.58 15.95 -2.61
CA PRO A 35 7.55 17.40 -2.80
C PRO A 35 7.63 18.12 -1.44
N GLU A 36 7.99 19.41 -1.49
CA GLU A 36 8.12 20.23 -0.28
C GLU A 36 6.80 20.23 0.53
N GLY A 37 6.91 19.90 1.82
CA GLY A 37 5.78 19.91 2.75
C GLY A 37 4.98 18.61 2.83
N LEU A 38 5.33 17.57 2.05
CA LEU A 38 4.76 16.22 2.19
C LEU A 38 5.74 15.27 2.89
N PRO A 39 5.28 14.40 3.81
CA PRO A 39 6.09 13.31 4.31
C PRO A 39 6.50 12.35 3.18
N HIS A 40 7.71 11.80 3.27
CA HIS A 40 8.24 10.83 2.30
C HIS A 40 7.30 9.63 2.12
N ASP A 41 6.98 9.00 3.24
CA ASP A 41 6.10 7.85 3.36
C ASP A 41 4.71 8.10 2.75
N TYR A 42 4.16 9.30 2.97
CA TYR A 42 2.86 9.69 2.43
C TYR A 42 2.91 9.88 0.91
N ASN A 43 3.98 10.50 0.41
CA ASN A 43 4.18 10.70 -1.03
C ASN A 43 4.27 9.38 -1.79
N ILE A 44 4.99 8.41 -1.23
CA ILE A 44 5.13 7.06 -1.78
C ILE A 44 3.75 6.40 -1.91
N LEU A 45 2.94 6.39 -0.83
CA LEU A 45 1.58 5.84 -0.84
C LEU A 45 0.68 6.54 -1.86
N LEU A 46 0.75 7.87 -1.91
CA LEU A 46 -0.03 8.68 -2.86
C LEU A 46 0.32 8.35 -4.31
N ARG A 47 1.60 8.15 -4.62
CA ARG A 47 2.05 7.82 -5.96
C ARG A 47 1.66 6.40 -6.36
N ALA A 48 1.76 5.44 -5.44
CA ALA A 48 1.28 4.09 -5.65
C ALA A 48 -0.24 4.07 -5.89
N TYR A 49 -1.04 4.73 -5.06
CA TYR A 49 -2.49 4.83 -5.21
C TYR A 49 -2.93 5.47 -6.54
N ARG A 50 -2.17 6.45 -7.06
CA ARG A 50 -2.50 7.12 -8.33
C ARG A 50 -1.97 6.39 -9.56
N GLY A 51 -0.90 5.61 -9.42
CA GLY A 51 -0.21 4.95 -10.53
C GLY A 51 -0.50 3.45 -10.67
N MET A 52 -1.06 2.82 -9.63
CA MET A 52 -1.26 1.38 -9.55
C MET A 52 -2.73 1.03 -9.36
N THR A 53 -3.12 -0.18 -9.76
CA THR A 53 -4.42 -0.77 -9.43
C THR A 53 -4.44 -1.27 -7.98
N ALA A 54 -5.61 -1.57 -7.42
CA ALA A 54 -5.74 -2.08 -6.06
C ALA A 54 -4.92 -3.37 -5.85
N GLU A 55 -4.91 -4.28 -6.83
CA GLU A 55 -4.13 -5.52 -6.77
C GLU A 55 -2.61 -5.26 -6.68
N LEU A 56 -2.09 -4.35 -7.51
CA LEU A 56 -0.67 -3.96 -7.47
C LEU A 56 -0.34 -3.21 -6.19
N PHE A 57 -1.24 -2.34 -5.73
CA PHE A 57 -1.11 -1.62 -4.47
C PHE A 57 -1.01 -2.59 -3.28
N ALA A 58 -1.79 -3.66 -3.26
CA ALA A 58 -1.68 -4.71 -2.24
C ALA A 58 -0.28 -5.33 -2.18
N ARG A 59 0.28 -5.69 -3.34
CA ARG A 59 1.67 -6.17 -3.43
C ARG A 59 2.68 -5.12 -2.97
N PHE A 60 2.48 -3.87 -3.40
CA PHE A 60 3.35 -2.75 -3.06
C PHE A 60 3.41 -2.48 -1.56
N ILE A 61 2.28 -2.53 -0.86
CA ILE A 61 2.21 -2.29 0.59
C ILE A 61 3.02 -3.31 1.40
N VAL A 62 3.16 -4.53 0.90
CA VAL A 62 4.06 -5.53 1.50
C VAL A 62 5.51 -5.05 1.43
N PHE A 63 5.98 -4.61 0.27
CA PHE A 63 7.35 -4.07 0.11
C PHE A 63 7.56 -2.78 0.90
N TYR A 64 6.55 -1.91 0.94
CA TYR A 64 6.58 -0.67 1.70
C TYR A 64 6.79 -0.93 3.21
N SER A 65 6.05 -1.89 3.76
CA SER A 65 6.17 -2.27 5.17
C SER A 65 7.51 -2.99 5.45
N ASP A 66 7.96 -3.85 4.52
CA ASP A 66 9.24 -4.55 4.61
C ASP A 66 10.44 -3.59 4.58
N ALA A 67 10.33 -2.49 3.83
CA ALA A 67 11.31 -1.41 3.79
C ALA A 67 11.29 -0.51 5.04
N GLY A 68 10.37 -0.73 5.98
CA GLY A 68 10.29 0.01 7.25
C GLY A 68 9.61 1.37 7.15
N HIS A 69 8.81 1.62 6.11
CA HIS A 69 8.04 2.85 5.98
C HIS A 69 6.80 2.86 6.88
N ASP A 70 6.38 4.05 7.32
CA ASP A 70 5.21 4.20 8.19
C ASP A 70 3.90 4.29 7.41
N ILE A 71 3.09 3.23 7.46
CA ILE A 71 1.77 3.20 6.83
C ILE A 71 0.74 4.12 7.51
N ASN A 72 0.98 4.48 8.77
CA ASN A 72 0.17 5.40 9.55
C ASN A 72 0.63 6.86 9.43
N VAL A 73 1.52 7.15 8.48
CA VAL A 73 1.98 8.51 8.20
C VAL A 73 0.80 9.47 8.00
N SER A 74 0.83 10.57 8.76
CA SER A 74 -0.15 11.64 8.70
C SER A 74 0.43 12.91 8.09
N LEU A 75 -0.40 13.67 7.40
CA LEU A 75 -0.08 15.03 6.98
C LEU A 75 -0.01 15.99 8.19
N LYS A 76 0.40 17.24 7.93
CA LYS A 76 0.49 18.29 8.96
C LYS A 76 -0.85 18.59 9.65
N ASP A 77 -1.96 18.34 8.98
CA ASP A 77 -3.32 18.50 9.53
C ASP A 77 -3.82 17.26 10.32
N GLY A 78 -2.99 16.21 10.40
CA GLY A 78 -3.29 14.97 11.10
C GLY A 78 -4.15 13.97 10.31
N SER A 79 -4.49 14.26 9.04
CA SER A 79 -5.15 13.26 8.19
C SER A 79 -4.15 12.17 7.76
N THR A 80 -4.52 10.91 7.94
CA THR A 80 -3.74 9.76 7.48
C THR A 80 -4.09 9.40 6.04
N PHE A 81 -3.25 8.56 5.42
CA PHE A 81 -3.52 8.10 4.06
C PHE A 81 -4.84 7.31 3.96
N LEU A 82 -5.20 6.54 5.00
CA LEU A 82 -6.46 5.81 5.03
C LEU A 82 -7.69 6.74 5.03
N ASP A 83 -7.61 7.88 5.71
CA ASP A 83 -8.67 8.90 5.71
C ASP A 83 -8.86 9.50 4.30
N LEU A 84 -7.76 9.83 3.60
CA LEU A 84 -7.81 10.29 2.21
C LEU A 84 -8.51 9.27 1.31
N VAL A 85 -8.10 8.01 1.37
CA VAL A 85 -8.65 6.93 0.55
C VAL A 85 -10.11 6.65 0.89
N SER A 86 -10.48 6.72 2.18
CA SER A 86 -11.87 6.48 2.63
C SER A 86 -12.85 7.54 2.15
N ARG A 87 -12.40 8.78 1.89
CA ARG A 87 -13.23 9.84 1.28
C ARG A 87 -13.61 9.52 -0.17
N HIS A 88 -12.87 8.63 -0.84
CA HIS A 88 -13.11 8.30 -2.24
C HIS A 88 -14.04 7.07 -2.36
N ARG A 89 -15.24 7.31 -2.92
CA ARG A 89 -16.30 6.29 -3.05
C ARG A 89 -15.90 5.01 -3.80
N LYS A 90 -14.88 5.09 -4.66
CA LYS A 90 -14.37 3.97 -5.48
C LYS A 90 -13.06 3.38 -4.93
N SER A 91 -12.67 3.71 -3.71
CA SER A 91 -11.39 3.31 -3.15
C SER A 91 -11.50 2.39 -1.94
N GLY A 92 -12.66 1.72 -1.81
CA GLY A 92 -12.90 0.72 -0.78
C GLY A 92 -11.81 -0.36 -0.74
N GLU A 93 -11.42 -0.90 -1.91
CA GLU A 93 -10.38 -1.93 -2.01
C GLU A 93 -9.02 -1.46 -1.45
N TYR A 94 -8.59 -0.24 -1.82
CA TYR A 94 -7.37 0.35 -1.29
C TYR A 94 -7.44 0.56 0.22
N GLY A 95 -8.60 1.01 0.74
CA GLY A 95 -8.82 1.16 2.17
C GLY A 95 -8.76 -0.17 2.92
N GLU A 96 -9.27 -1.26 2.34
CA GLU A 96 -9.14 -2.60 2.91
C GLU A 96 -7.69 -3.07 2.94
N ILE A 97 -6.94 -2.88 1.85
CA ILE A 97 -5.51 -3.21 1.78
C ILE A 97 -4.72 -2.48 2.86
N LEU A 98 -4.96 -1.18 3.02
CA LEU A 98 -4.30 -0.37 4.05
C LEU A 98 -4.63 -0.89 5.45
N ARG A 99 -5.90 -1.19 5.74
CA ARG A 99 -6.31 -1.77 7.03
C ARG A 99 -5.66 -3.13 7.30
N GLN A 100 -5.57 -3.99 6.28
CA GLN A 100 -4.90 -5.29 6.40
C GLN A 100 -3.42 -5.15 6.73
N ALA A 101 -2.78 -4.08 6.25
CA ALA A 101 -1.41 -3.75 6.56
C ALA A 101 -1.24 -2.94 7.87
N GLY A 102 -2.32 -2.71 8.63
CA GLY A 102 -2.26 -2.04 9.93
C GLY A 102 -2.45 -0.53 9.89
N ALA A 103 -2.92 0.03 8.78
CA ALA A 103 -3.27 1.44 8.70
C ALA A 103 -4.53 1.74 9.52
N SER A 104 -4.48 2.85 10.26
CA SER A 104 -5.54 3.35 11.12
C SER A 104 -5.99 4.73 10.65
N GLY A 105 -7.29 4.97 10.71
CA GLY A 105 -7.84 6.29 10.45
C GLY A 105 -7.55 7.21 11.64
N LYS A 106 -7.65 8.51 11.43
CA LYS A 106 -7.61 9.51 12.51
C LYS A 106 -8.66 9.23 13.61
N ASP A 107 -9.77 8.59 13.25
CA ASP A 107 -10.92 8.29 14.11
C ASP A 107 -11.03 6.81 14.52
N SER A 108 -9.98 5.99 14.31
CA SER A 108 -9.97 4.55 14.64
C SER A 108 -9.34 4.23 15.99
#